data_AF-A0A2E0XHE9-F1
#
_entry.id   AF-A0A2E0XHE9-F1
#
_cell.length_a   1.000
_cell.length_b   1.000
_cell.length_c   1.000
_cell.angle_alpha   90.00
_cell.angle_beta   90.00
_cell.angle_gamma   90.00
#
_symmetry.space_group_name_H-M   'P 1'
#
loop_
_entity.id
_entity.type
_entity.pdbx_description
1 polymer ?
#
loop_
_entity_poly.entity_id
_entity_poly.type
_entity_poly.pdbx_seq_one_letter_code
_entity_poly.pdbx_strand_id
1 'polypeptide(L)'
;MANQTSCYQVVEKPGTAYCYNDWQMVLFWDTLFLKVYSATYGNVGETVMQLLLAAPLQTKDHPTFMAFGLKDRPGRLAISVCDFAQFGLLYLREGNWKGEQRISQKHVEAAVKGASPNSTSQAGFEVAEIIEGQRTVGSGLIPDNQTDHFGS
;
A
#
# COMPACT_ATOMS: atom_id res chain seq x y z
N MET A 1 10.62 -2.20 -0.09
CA MET A 1 9.47 -1.38 0.36
C MET A 1 8.72 -0.92 -0.86
N ALA A 2 7.41 -0.67 -0.75
CA ALA A 2 6.63 0.00 -1.79
C ALA A 2 6.91 1.51 -1.75
N ASN A 3 8.11 1.91 -2.15
CA ASN A 3 8.65 3.27 -2.06
C ASN A 3 8.26 4.17 -3.25
N GLN A 4 7.31 3.73 -4.09
CA GLN A 4 6.81 4.48 -5.24
C GLN A 4 7.93 4.95 -6.18
N THR A 5 9.00 4.16 -6.32
CA THR A 5 10.01 4.42 -7.34
C THR A 5 9.59 3.76 -8.66
N SER A 6 9.78 4.50 -9.75
CA SER A 6 9.34 4.25 -11.12
C SER A 6 9.64 2.84 -11.62
N CYS A 7 8.75 2.34 -12.48
CA CYS A 7 8.96 1.28 -13.49
C CYS A 7 7.66 0.79 -14.10
N TYR A 8 6.51 1.11 -13.49
CA TYR A 8 5.22 0.68 -13.97
C TYR A 8 4.51 1.87 -14.61
N GLN A 9 4.05 1.70 -15.85
CA GLN A 9 3.35 2.72 -16.66
C GLN A 9 4.22 3.87 -17.19
N VAL A 10 5.43 4.06 -16.69
CA VAL A 10 6.39 5.09 -17.14
C VAL A 10 7.69 4.46 -17.64
N VAL A 11 8.37 5.11 -18.59
CA VAL A 11 9.56 4.57 -19.28
C VAL A 11 10.83 4.52 -18.41
N GLU A 12 10.87 5.26 -17.30
CA GLU A 12 12.02 5.27 -16.40
C GLU A 12 12.27 3.87 -15.81
N LYS A 13 13.56 3.55 -15.65
CA LYS A 13 13.98 2.24 -15.17
C LYS A 13 13.51 2.01 -13.71
N PRO A 14 13.35 0.74 -13.30
CA PRO A 14 13.14 0.36 -11.91
C PRO A 14 14.09 1.06 -10.93
N GLY A 15 13.53 1.83 -10.02
CA GLY A 15 14.26 2.45 -8.91
C GLY A 15 15.02 3.74 -9.25
N THR A 16 14.94 4.25 -10.48
CA THR A 16 15.74 5.43 -10.88
C THR A 16 15.05 6.76 -10.68
N ALA A 17 13.72 6.77 -10.61
CA ALA A 17 12.94 7.98 -10.39
C ALA A 17 11.81 7.73 -9.38
N TYR A 18 11.28 8.79 -8.77
CA TYR A 18 10.10 8.75 -7.91
C TYR A 18 8.84 8.99 -8.75
N CYS A 19 7.80 8.19 -8.53
CA CYS A 19 6.54 8.25 -9.25
C CYS A 19 5.39 7.83 -8.31
N TYR A 20 4.62 8.81 -7.80
CA TYR A 20 3.44 8.49 -7.00
C TYR A 20 2.34 7.94 -7.93
N ASN A 21 2.11 6.63 -7.90
CA ASN A 21 1.36 5.92 -8.93
C ASN A 21 0.39 4.89 -8.31
N ASP A 22 -0.90 5.05 -8.55
CA ASP A 22 -1.94 4.15 -8.03
C ASP A 22 -1.98 2.78 -8.75
N TRP A 23 -1.53 2.73 -10.00
CA TRP A 23 -1.38 1.48 -10.76
C TRP A 23 -0.28 0.59 -10.18
N GLN A 24 0.84 1.19 -9.73
CA GLN A 24 1.91 0.47 -9.05
C GLN A 24 1.44 -0.07 -7.70
N MET A 25 0.70 0.73 -6.92
CA MET A 25 0.19 0.30 -5.62
C MET A 25 -0.81 -0.84 -5.73
N VAL A 26 -1.67 -0.83 -6.74
CA VAL A 26 -2.60 -1.94 -6.93
C VAL A 26 -1.91 -3.20 -7.43
N LEU A 27 -0.89 -3.09 -8.28
CA LEU A 27 -0.10 -4.23 -8.71
C LEU A 27 0.57 -4.89 -7.50
N PHE A 28 1.12 -4.08 -6.58
CA PHE A 28 1.66 -4.57 -5.32
C PHE A 28 0.59 -5.25 -4.47
N TRP A 29 -0.59 -4.63 -4.31
CA TRP A 29 -1.70 -5.19 -3.54
C TRP A 29 -2.16 -6.54 -4.12
N ASP A 30 -2.43 -6.60 -5.42
CA ASP A 30 -2.92 -7.81 -6.11
C ASP A 30 -1.89 -8.93 -6.04
N THR A 31 -0.60 -8.61 -6.21
CA THR A 31 0.47 -9.59 -6.07
C THR A 31 0.56 -10.13 -4.65
N LEU A 32 0.55 -9.25 -3.64
CA LEU A 32 0.69 -9.67 -2.25
C LEU A 32 -0.51 -10.50 -1.79
N PHE A 33 -1.73 -9.97 -1.95
CA PHE A 33 -2.90 -10.60 -1.36
C PHE A 33 -3.48 -11.72 -2.22
N LEU A 34 -3.57 -11.54 -3.55
CA LEU A 34 -4.21 -12.53 -4.41
C LEU A 34 -3.26 -13.65 -4.86
N LYS A 35 -1.95 -13.39 -4.92
CA LYS A 35 -0.96 -14.39 -5.34
C LYS A 35 -0.20 -14.97 -4.16
N VAL A 36 0.49 -14.15 -3.37
CA VAL A 36 1.31 -14.65 -2.26
C VAL A 36 0.46 -15.25 -1.14
N TYR A 37 -0.52 -14.50 -0.63
CA TYR A 37 -1.45 -15.04 0.38
C TYR A 37 -2.53 -15.94 -0.22
N SER A 38 -2.66 -15.99 -1.55
CA SER A 38 -3.71 -16.74 -2.25
C SER A 38 -5.13 -16.42 -1.75
N ALA A 39 -5.33 -15.21 -1.25
CA ALA A 39 -6.63 -14.71 -0.84
C ALA A 39 -7.43 -14.28 -2.08
N THR A 40 -8.69 -13.95 -1.85
CA THR A 40 -9.60 -13.32 -2.80
C THR A 40 -10.04 -11.99 -2.23
N TYR A 41 -10.58 -11.10 -3.07
CA TYR A 41 -11.20 -9.87 -2.56
C TYR A 41 -12.28 -10.15 -1.51
N GLY A 42 -13.02 -11.26 -1.64
CA GLY A 42 -14.09 -11.63 -0.72
C GLY A 42 -13.63 -12.14 0.65
N ASN A 43 -12.43 -12.71 0.75
CA ASN A 43 -11.97 -13.35 1.99
C ASN A 43 -10.67 -12.75 2.58
N VAL A 44 -10.01 -11.80 1.91
CA VAL A 44 -8.76 -11.19 2.39
C VAL A 44 -8.92 -10.52 3.76
N GLY A 45 -10.12 -10.00 4.06
CA GLY A 45 -10.44 -9.43 5.37
C GLY A 45 -10.30 -10.45 6.49
N GLU A 46 -10.89 -11.63 6.32
CA GLU A 46 -10.90 -12.69 7.35
C GLU A 46 -9.59 -13.49 7.36
N THR A 47 -9.08 -13.85 6.19
CA THR A 47 -7.94 -14.77 6.05
C THR A 47 -6.58 -14.09 6.22
N VAL A 48 -6.51 -12.77 6.06
CA VAL A 48 -5.25 -12.02 6.16
C VAL A 48 -5.35 -10.86 7.15
N MET A 49 -6.23 -9.87 6.90
CA MET A 49 -6.27 -8.66 7.73
C MET A 49 -6.62 -8.97 9.19
N GLN A 50 -7.66 -9.74 9.43
CA GLN A 50 -8.11 -10.07 10.79
C GLN A 50 -7.06 -10.87 11.55
N LEU A 51 -6.50 -11.90 10.92
CA LEU A 51 -5.55 -12.80 11.57
C LEU A 51 -4.18 -12.17 11.81
N LEU A 52 -3.66 -11.40 10.85
CA LEU A 52 -2.28 -10.93 10.89
C LEU A 52 -2.14 -9.50 11.42
N LEU A 53 -3.22 -8.71 11.47
CA LEU A 53 -3.15 -7.30 11.86
C LEU A 53 -4.24 -6.89 12.87
N ALA A 54 -5.51 -6.98 12.51
CA ALA A 54 -6.60 -6.41 13.31
C ALA A 54 -6.78 -7.11 14.67
N ALA A 55 -6.86 -8.44 14.73
CA ALA A 55 -6.94 -9.16 16.00
C ALA A 55 -5.67 -9.01 16.85
N PRO A 56 -4.44 -9.16 16.31
CA PRO A 56 -3.20 -8.88 17.05
C PRO A 56 -3.12 -7.48 17.67
N LEU A 57 -3.63 -6.46 16.96
CA LEU A 57 -3.68 -5.08 17.45
C LEU A 57 -4.91 -4.79 18.31
N GLN A 58 -5.86 -5.72 18.40
CA GLN A 58 -7.10 -5.56 19.17
C GLN A 58 -7.89 -4.33 18.69
N THR A 59 -8.03 -4.20 17.38
CA THR A 59 -8.85 -3.13 16.77
C THR A 59 -10.28 -3.20 17.31
N LYS A 60 -10.87 -2.03 17.56
CA LYS A 60 -12.21 -1.93 18.15
C LYS A 60 -13.30 -2.02 17.10
N ASP A 61 -13.01 -1.53 15.91
CA ASP A 61 -13.90 -1.59 14.76
C ASP A 61 -13.42 -2.67 13.78
N HIS A 62 -14.11 -2.76 12.64
CA HIS A 62 -13.84 -3.75 11.60
C HIS A 62 -13.16 -3.07 10.41
N PRO A 63 -11.83 -2.87 10.42
CA PRO A 63 -11.14 -2.39 9.24
C PRO A 63 -11.36 -3.35 8.08
N THR A 64 -11.38 -2.82 6.86
CA THR A 64 -11.61 -3.62 5.65
C THR A 64 -10.85 -3.05 4.46
N PHE A 65 -10.39 -3.92 3.56
CA PHE A 65 -9.86 -3.52 2.25
C PHE A 65 -10.95 -3.28 1.20
N MET A 66 -12.23 -3.33 1.58
CA MET A 66 -13.36 -3.16 0.67
C MET A 66 -14.15 -1.89 1.03
N ALA A 67 -13.46 -0.76 1.23
CA ALA A 67 -14.07 0.52 1.60
C ALA A 67 -15.23 0.93 0.67
N PHE A 68 -15.11 0.64 -0.63
CA PHE A 68 -16.11 0.93 -1.65
C PHE A 68 -16.79 -0.35 -2.20
N GLY A 69 -16.60 -1.49 -1.53
CA GLY A 69 -17.13 -2.78 -1.94
C GLY A 69 -16.33 -3.48 -3.06
N LEU A 70 -16.82 -4.64 -3.50
CA LEU A 70 -16.12 -5.49 -4.47
C LEU A 70 -16.16 -4.98 -5.91
N LYS A 71 -17.07 -4.06 -6.22
CA LYS A 71 -17.33 -3.54 -7.58
C LYS A 71 -16.72 -2.16 -7.84
N ASP A 72 -16.21 -1.50 -6.81
CA ASP A 72 -15.53 -0.20 -6.92
C ASP A 72 -14.22 -0.27 -6.13
N ARG A 73 -13.11 -0.17 -6.85
CA ARG A 73 -11.72 -0.09 -6.34
C ARG A 73 -11.45 -1.00 -5.12
N PRO A 74 -11.60 -2.34 -5.25
CA PRO A 74 -11.26 -3.28 -4.18
C PRO A 74 -9.78 -3.13 -3.78
N GLY A 75 -9.48 -3.24 -2.49
CA GLY A 75 -8.15 -2.99 -1.92
C GLY A 75 -8.03 -1.66 -1.16
N ARG A 76 -8.99 -0.73 -1.30
CA ARG A 76 -9.02 0.52 -0.52
C ARG A 76 -9.37 0.26 0.94
N LEU A 77 -8.53 0.77 1.84
CA LEU A 77 -8.69 0.61 3.27
C LEU A 77 -9.78 1.55 3.81
N ALA A 78 -10.73 0.99 4.55
CA ALA A 78 -11.56 1.70 5.51
C ALA A 78 -11.14 1.26 6.92
N ILE A 79 -10.96 2.24 7.82
CA ILE A 79 -10.53 2.03 9.20
C ILE A 79 -11.02 3.22 10.04
N SER A 80 -11.35 2.98 11.31
CA SER A 80 -11.73 4.07 12.21
C SER A 80 -10.51 4.89 12.63
N VAL A 81 -10.75 6.13 13.07
CA VAL A 81 -9.68 7.02 13.55
C VAL A 81 -8.93 6.40 14.75
N CYS A 82 -9.66 5.70 15.64
CA CYS A 82 -9.05 5.07 16.81
C CYS A 82 -8.14 3.92 16.40
N ASP A 83 -8.59 3.03 15.50
CA ASP A 83 -7.78 1.90 15.04
C ASP A 83 -6.60 2.33 14.18
N PHE A 84 -6.76 3.41 13.39
CA PHE A 84 -5.65 4.01 12.66
C PHE A 84 -4.59 4.59 13.61
N ALA A 85 -5.00 5.25 14.68
CA ALA A 85 -4.08 5.72 15.72
C ALA A 85 -3.36 4.57 16.44
N GLN A 86 -4.03 3.42 16.66
CA GLN A 86 -3.40 2.22 17.22
C GLN A 86 -2.32 1.66 16.28
N PHE A 87 -2.56 1.65 14.98
CA PHE A 87 -1.55 1.28 13.99
C PHE A 87 -0.35 2.23 14.00
N GLY A 88 -0.57 3.55 14.11
CA GLY A 88 0.52 4.51 14.30
C GLY A 88 1.31 4.27 15.59
N LEU A 89 0.61 3.99 16.69
CA LEU A 89 1.23 3.68 17.99
C LEU A 89 2.10 2.42 17.94
N LEU A 90 1.73 1.41 17.15
CA LEU A 90 2.57 0.23 16.91
C LEU A 90 3.95 0.63 16.38
N TYR A 91 4.01 1.53 15.40
CA TYR A 91 5.27 1.99 14.80
C TYR A 91 6.06 2.88 15.76
N LEU A 92 5.39 3.75 16.53
CA LEU A 92 6.04 4.54 17.59
C LEU A 92 6.64 3.66 18.70
N ARG A 93 6.11 2.44 18.88
CA ARG A 93 6.65 1.42 19.78
C ARG A 93 7.57 0.43 19.08
N GLU A 94 8.11 0.82 17.92
CA GLU A 94 9.06 0.03 17.15
C GLU A 94 8.55 -1.40 16.83
N GLY A 95 7.23 -1.53 16.64
CA GLY A 95 6.56 -2.78 16.32
C GLY A 95 6.21 -3.65 17.53
N ASN A 96 6.45 -3.17 18.75
CA ASN A 96 6.04 -3.84 19.97
C ASN A 96 4.60 -3.44 20.36
N TRP A 97 3.72 -4.44 20.49
CA TRP A 97 2.36 -4.25 20.94
C TRP A 97 2.14 -5.00 22.25
N LYS A 98 1.97 -4.24 23.35
CA LYS A 98 1.68 -4.78 24.69
C LYS A 98 2.67 -5.86 25.16
N GLY A 99 3.96 -5.70 24.84
CA GLY A 99 5.02 -6.63 25.22
C GLY A 99 5.33 -7.69 24.16
N GLU A 100 4.53 -7.80 23.10
CA GLU A 100 4.77 -8.75 22.00
C GLU A 100 5.31 -8.04 20.75
N GLN A 101 6.39 -8.57 20.17
CA GLN A 101 6.97 -8.01 18.96
C GLN A 101 6.16 -8.45 17.72
N ARG A 102 5.31 -7.57 17.20
CA ARG A 102 4.45 -7.84 16.02
C ARG A 102 5.15 -7.58 14.69
N ILE A 103 5.98 -6.54 14.65
CA ILE A 103 6.83 -6.21 13.49
C ILE A 103 8.24 -6.03 14.04
N SER A 104 9.26 -6.69 13.49
CA SER A 104 10.62 -6.50 14.02
C SER A 104 11.06 -5.02 13.92
N GLN A 105 11.84 -4.54 14.88
CA GLN A 105 12.37 -3.17 14.89
C GLN A 105 13.05 -2.80 13.57
N LYS A 106 13.85 -3.70 12.99
CA LYS A 106 14.51 -3.50 11.68
C LYS A 106 13.52 -3.14 10.56
N HIS A 107 12.37 -3.82 10.51
CA HIS A 107 11.35 -3.57 9.49
C HIS A 107 10.59 -2.26 9.77
N VAL A 108 10.35 -1.91 11.04
CA VAL A 108 9.77 -0.61 11.40
C VAL A 108 10.72 0.53 11.05
N GLU A 109 11.99 0.40 11.39
CA GLU A 109 13.02 1.37 11.02
C GLU A 109 13.10 1.53 9.51
N ALA A 110 13.14 0.43 8.77
CA ALA A 110 13.14 0.49 7.32
C ALA A 110 11.89 1.21 6.81
N ALA A 111 10.70 0.88 7.31
CA ALA A 111 9.43 1.50 6.89
C ALA A 111 9.38 3.02 7.11
N VAL A 112 9.96 3.52 8.20
CA VAL A 112 9.87 4.94 8.57
C VAL A 112 11.07 5.76 8.09
N LYS A 113 12.26 5.16 7.99
CA LYS A 113 13.50 5.84 7.60
C LYS A 113 13.98 5.51 6.18
N GLY A 114 13.44 4.47 5.55
CA GLY A 114 13.80 4.04 4.20
C GLY A 114 13.19 4.89 3.10
N ALA A 115 13.05 6.19 3.32
CA ALA A 115 12.59 7.13 2.32
C ALA A 115 13.58 7.18 1.15
N SER A 116 13.06 7.40 -0.06
CA SER A 116 13.90 7.65 -1.24
C SER A 116 14.77 8.89 -0.98
N PRO A 117 16.07 8.87 -1.36
CA PRO A 117 16.92 10.05 -1.21
C PRO A 117 16.31 11.27 -1.89
N ASN A 118 16.48 12.46 -1.31
CA ASN A 118 16.03 13.72 -1.91
C ASN A 118 16.69 14.00 -3.28
N SER A 119 17.78 13.30 -3.61
CA SER A 119 18.43 13.34 -4.93
C SER A 119 17.74 12.46 -5.98
N THR A 120 16.72 11.69 -5.62
CA THR A 120 15.94 10.89 -6.58
C THR A 120 15.14 11.82 -7.47
N SER A 121 15.35 11.76 -8.78
CA SER A 121 14.56 12.56 -9.73
C SER A 121 13.10 12.13 -9.72
N GLN A 122 12.17 13.04 -9.99
CA GLN A 122 10.79 12.66 -10.30
C GLN A 122 10.72 12.06 -11.71
N ALA A 123 9.86 11.07 -11.91
CA ALA A 123 9.56 10.52 -13.22
C ALA A 123 8.88 11.57 -14.11
N GLY A 124 8.98 11.40 -15.43
CA GLY A 124 8.26 12.19 -16.42
C GLY A 124 6.84 11.65 -16.68
N PHE A 125 6.37 11.89 -17.89
CA PHE A 125 5.03 11.48 -18.36
C PHE A 125 5.08 10.66 -19.66
N GLU A 126 6.23 10.09 -19.99
CA GLU A 126 6.35 9.20 -21.14
C GLU A 126 5.84 7.80 -20.75
N VAL A 127 4.86 7.30 -21.50
CA VAL A 127 4.13 6.06 -21.18
C VAL A 127 4.97 4.83 -21.51
N ALA A 128 4.99 3.87 -20.59
CA ALA A 128 5.41 2.50 -20.84
C ALA A 128 4.20 1.55 -20.86
N GLU A 129 4.39 0.39 -21.49
CA GLU A 129 3.39 -0.68 -21.53
C GLU A 129 3.04 -1.16 -20.12
N ILE A 130 1.75 -1.46 -19.91
CA ILE A 130 1.22 -2.07 -18.68
C ILE A 130 0.61 -3.43 -19.00
N ILE A 131 0.49 -4.28 -17.98
CA ILE A 131 -0.16 -5.58 -18.13
C ILE A 131 -1.60 -5.38 -18.62
N GLU A 132 -2.00 -6.15 -19.64
CA GLU A 132 -3.36 -6.10 -20.17
C GLU A 132 -4.39 -6.41 -19.06
N GLY A 133 -5.43 -5.59 -18.98
CA GLY A 133 -6.49 -5.72 -17.96
C GLY A 133 -6.08 -5.29 -16.56
N GLN A 134 -4.89 -4.69 -16.37
CA GLN A 134 -4.51 -4.09 -15.10
C GLN A 134 -5.54 -3.06 -14.67
N ARG A 135 -5.91 -3.09 -13.39
CA ARG A 135 -6.82 -2.11 -12.76
C ARG A 135 -6.03 -1.00 -12.07
N THR A 136 -6.74 0.02 -11.60
CA THR A 136 -6.25 1.05 -10.66
C THR A 136 -7.10 1.07 -9.38
N VAL A 137 -6.57 1.62 -8.28
CA VAL A 137 -7.31 1.88 -7.02
C VAL A 137 -7.51 3.37 -6.75
N GLY A 138 -7.12 4.24 -7.66
CA GLY A 138 -7.31 5.69 -7.56
C GLY A 138 -7.37 6.32 -8.93
N SER A 139 -6.33 7.05 -9.32
CA SER A 139 -6.25 7.72 -10.63
C SER A 139 -6.38 6.76 -11.81
N GLY A 140 -7.19 7.15 -12.79
CA GLY A 140 -7.32 6.46 -14.08
C GLY A 140 -6.39 7.02 -15.17
N LEU A 141 -5.51 7.95 -14.84
CA LEU A 141 -4.61 8.58 -15.80
C LEU A 141 -3.53 7.60 -16.27
N ILE A 142 -3.10 7.76 -17.52
CA ILE A 142 -1.98 7.03 -18.13
C ILE A 142 -1.05 8.03 -18.85
N PRO A 143 0.21 8.21 -18.39
CA PRO A 143 0.78 7.63 -17.18
C PRO A 143 0.28 8.34 -15.92
N ASP A 144 0.17 7.61 -14.81
CA ASP A 144 -0.11 8.17 -13.50
C ASP A 144 1.20 8.57 -12.83
N ASN A 145 1.31 9.84 -12.49
CA ASN A 145 2.44 10.44 -11.80
C ASN A 145 1.92 11.64 -11.02
N GLN A 146 1.30 11.35 -9.88
CA GLN A 146 0.55 12.34 -9.13
C GLN A 146 1.51 13.32 -8.45
N THR A 147 1.12 14.59 -8.44
CA THR A 147 1.76 15.64 -7.63
C THR A 147 0.83 16.04 -6.49
N ASP A 148 1.32 16.89 -5.57
CA ASP A 148 0.68 17.32 -4.32
C ASP A 148 -0.78 17.83 -4.43
N HIS A 149 -1.31 18.05 -5.64
CA HIS A 149 -2.64 18.64 -5.87
C HIS A 149 -3.60 17.79 -6.71
N PHE A 150 -3.21 16.60 -7.17
CA PHE A 150 -4.06 15.72 -8.00
C PHE A 150 -4.47 14.40 -7.34
N GLY A 151 -4.12 14.21 -6.06
CA GLY A 151 -4.50 13.02 -5.28
C GLY A 151 -5.70 13.28 -4.36
N SER A 152 -6.90 12.85 -4.79
CA SER A 152 -8.11 12.68 -3.95
C SER A 152 -9.14 11.78 -4.66
#